data_AF-A0A060Z1W4-F1
#
_entry.id   AF-A0A060Z1W4-F1
#
_cell.length_a   1.000
_cell.length_b   1.000
_cell.length_c   1.000
_cell.angle_alpha   90.00
_cell.angle_beta   90.00
_cell.angle_gamma   90.00
#
_symmetry.space_group_name_H-M   'P 1'
#
loop_
_entity.id
_entity.type
_entity.pdbx_description
1 polymer ?
#
loop_
_entity_poly.entity_id
_entity_poly.type
_entity_poly.pdbx_seq_one_letter_code
_entity_poly.pdbx_strand_id
1 'polypeptide(L)'
;MCTTSSSSYHFPHGHYLIIILPHSSWTLPHHSLFPRLQARIAHRIRELESLPGALPPDLRSKATVELKALRLLNFQRQLRQDVVQCMRRDTTLETALNSKAYKRSKRQTLREARMTEKLEKQQKMEQERKRRQKHQVSELSGPLPVPSSA
;
A
#
# COMPACT_ATOMS: atom_id res chain seq x y z
N MET A 1 -38.25 38.28 -17.31
CA MET A 1 -38.25 37.31 -18.44
C MET A 1 -36.81 36.87 -18.63
N CYS A 2 -36.42 35.71 -18.11
CA CYS A 2 -35.05 35.21 -18.22
C CYS A 2 -35.02 34.10 -19.27
N THR A 3 -34.28 34.32 -20.35
CA THR A 3 -34.11 33.41 -21.47
C THR A 3 -33.30 32.19 -21.03
N THR A 4 -33.93 31.01 -20.98
CA THR A 4 -33.22 29.74 -20.79
C THR A 4 -32.58 29.37 -22.13
N SER A 5 -31.31 29.70 -22.32
CA SER A 5 -30.54 29.20 -23.46
C SER A 5 -30.20 27.74 -23.21
N SER A 6 -30.95 26.84 -23.84
CA SER A 6 -30.78 25.40 -23.72
C SER A 6 -29.77 24.94 -24.78
N SER A 7 -28.48 24.91 -24.43
CA SER A 7 -27.47 24.33 -25.33
C SER A 7 -27.44 22.81 -25.14
N SER A 8 -27.91 22.07 -26.16
CA SER A 8 -27.88 20.62 -26.18
C SER A 8 -26.55 20.13 -26.76
N TYR A 9 -25.69 19.56 -25.93
CA TYR A 9 -24.50 18.85 -26.40
C TYR A 9 -24.76 17.34 -26.41
N HIS A 10 -24.63 16.73 -27.58
CA HIS A 10 -24.77 15.30 -27.81
C HIS A 10 -23.40 14.63 -27.69
N PHE A 11 -23.19 13.84 -26.63
CA PHE A 11 -22.01 12.99 -26.49
C PHE A 11 -22.36 11.56 -26.91
N PRO A 12 -21.59 10.91 -27.81
CA PRO A 12 -21.83 9.54 -28.18
C PRO A 12 -21.34 8.66 -27.02
N HIS A 13 -22.17 7.72 -26.60
CA HIS A 13 -21.96 6.75 -25.51
C HIS A 13 -22.44 7.19 -24.12
N GLY A 14 -23.71 6.86 -23.85
CA GLY A 14 -24.25 6.66 -22.51
C GLY A 14 -24.91 7.90 -21.89
N HIS A 15 -26.24 7.85 -21.76
CA HIS A 15 -27.03 8.85 -21.06
C HIS A 15 -26.72 8.84 -19.55
N TYR A 16 -25.75 9.63 -19.12
CA TYR A 16 -25.63 10.06 -17.73
C TYR A 16 -25.98 11.54 -17.66
N LEU A 17 -27.16 11.85 -17.15
CA LEU A 17 -27.57 13.21 -16.81
C LEU A 17 -26.82 13.61 -15.53
N ILE A 18 -25.58 14.10 -15.66
CA ILE A 18 -24.90 14.76 -14.53
C ILE A 18 -25.55 16.14 -14.39
N ILE A 19 -26.56 16.23 -13.54
CA ILE A 19 -27.02 17.51 -13.02
C ILE A 19 -25.85 18.06 -12.20
N ILE A 20 -25.10 18.99 -12.78
CA ILE A 20 -24.17 19.82 -12.00
C ILE A 20 -25.05 20.72 -11.13
N LEU A 21 -25.49 20.18 -9.99
CA LEU A 21 -25.89 20.98 -8.85
C LEU A 21 -24.74 21.95 -8.56
N PRO A 22 -25.01 23.25 -8.36
CA PRO A 22 -23.97 24.21 -8.03
C PRO A 22 -23.34 23.73 -6.74
N HIS A 23 -22.12 23.18 -6.86
CA HIS A 23 -21.36 22.62 -5.77
C HIS A 23 -21.23 23.72 -4.73
N SER A 24 -22.06 23.64 -3.70
CA SER A 24 -22.08 24.58 -2.60
C SER A 24 -20.69 24.57 -2.00
N SER A 25 -20.09 25.75 -2.00
CA SER A 25 -18.75 26.08 -1.51
C SER A 25 -18.55 25.61 -0.07
N TRP A 26 -18.27 24.32 0.13
CA TRP A 26 -17.91 23.74 1.42
C TRP A 26 -16.53 23.07 1.35
N THR A 27 -15.58 23.73 0.72
CA THR A 27 -14.17 23.55 1.09
C THR A 27 -13.84 24.66 2.09
N LEU A 28 -14.10 24.40 3.37
CA LEU A 28 -13.57 25.25 4.44
C LEU A 28 -12.05 25.31 4.26
N PRO A 29 -11.46 26.51 4.04
CA PRO A 29 -10.03 26.60 3.78
C PRO A 29 -9.29 26.23 5.07
N HIS A 30 -8.58 25.10 5.05
CA HIS A 30 -7.66 24.66 6.13
C HIS A 30 -6.56 25.71 6.45
N HIS A 31 -6.43 26.72 5.59
CA HIS A 31 -5.46 27.80 5.62
C HIS A 31 -5.60 28.76 6.81
N SER A 32 -6.76 28.84 7.46
CA SER A 32 -7.00 29.80 8.56
C SER A 32 -6.67 29.24 9.96
N LEU A 33 -6.58 27.92 10.11
CA LEU A 33 -6.36 27.29 11.41
C LEU A 33 -4.91 27.43 11.91
N PHE A 34 -3.94 27.36 10.99
CA PHE A 34 -2.52 27.42 11.34
C PHE A 34 -2.08 28.78 11.87
N PRO A 35 -2.42 29.92 11.21
CA PRO A 35 -2.08 31.25 11.73
C PRO A 35 -2.74 31.53 13.10
N ARG A 36 -3.98 31.06 13.29
CA ARG A 36 -4.70 31.23 14.57
C ARG A 36 -4.03 30.47 15.72
N LEU A 37 -3.55 29.26 15.45
CA LEU A 37 -2.81 28.48 16.45
C LEU A 37 -1.46 29.12 16.79
N GLN A 38 -0.73 29.61 15.78
CA GLN A 38 0.54 30.32 16.00
C GLN A 38 0.36 31.58 16.85
N ALA A 39 -0.67 32.38 16.57
CA ALA A 39 -0.98 33.57 17.36
C ALA A 39 -1.25 33.24 18.83
N ARG A 40 -1.98 32.14 19.09
CA ARG A 40 -2.24 31.66 20.47
C ARG A 40 -0.97 31.21 21.18
N ILE A 41 -0.09 30.49 20.49
CA ILE A 41 1.20 30.05 21.06
C ILE A 41 2.08 31.27 21.39
N ALA A 42 2.18 32.23 20.47
CA ALA A 42 2.96 33.45 20.68
C ALA A 42 2.40 34.32 21.82
N HIS A 43 1.07 34.38 21.97
CA HIS A 43 0.44 35.02 23.13
C HIS A 43 0.84 34.33 24.43
N ARG A 44 0.73 32.99 24.48
CA ARG A 44 1.04 32.22 25.69
C ARG A 44 2.50 32.33 26.10
N ILE A 45 3.43 32.35 25.14
CA ILE A 45 4.86 32.57 25.42
C ILE A 45 5.06 33.90 26.13
N ARG A 46 4.44 34.99 25.65
CA ARG A 46 4.54 36.32 26.27
C ARG A 46 3.97 36.34 27.69
N GLU A 47 2.85 35.67 27.93
CA GLU A 47 2.27 35.55 29.28
C GLU A 47 3.21 34.83 30.25
N LEU A 48 3.87 33.76 29.79
CA LEU A 48 4.80 32.98 30.62
C LEU A 48 6.11 33.75 30.89
N GLU A 49 6.54 34.59 29.95
CA GLU A 49 7.72 35.46 30.09
C GLU A 49 7.49 36.64 31.03
N SER A 50 6.25 37.14 31.14
CA SER A 50 5.89 38.27 32.01
C SER A 50 5.50 37.87 33.42
N LEU A 51 5.61 36.58 33.79
CA LEU A 51 5.25 36.11 35.12
C LEU A 51 6.17 36.70 36.22
N PRO A 52 5.61 37.12 37.36
CA PRO A 52 6.41 37.67 38.45
C PRO A 52 7.31 36.60 39.09
N GLY A 53 8.54 36.98 39.44
CA GLY A 53 9.52 36.08 40.07
C GLY A 53 9.14 35.57 41.48
N ALA A 54 8.12 36.18 42.10
CA ALA A 54 7.61 35.84 43.43
C ALA A 54 6.61 34.66 43.45
N LEU A 55 6.50 33.90 42.36
CA LEU A 55 5.61 32.74 42.30
C LEU A 55 6.15 31.58 43.17
N PRO A 56 5.25 30.77 43.77
CA PRO A 56 5.61 29.53 44.43
C PRO A 56 6.49 28.63 43.53
N PRO A 57 7.46 27.89 44.11
CA PRO A 57 8.46 27.15 43.34
C PRO A 57 7.86 26.10 42.40
N ASP A 58 6.74 25.47 42.78
CA ASP A 58 6.05 24.48 41.96
C ASP A 58 5.39 25.11 40.72
N LEU A 59 4.75 26.27 40.89
CA LEU A 59 4.12 27.01 39.79
C LEU A 59 5.17 27.58 38.84
N ARG A 60 6.27 28.09 39.38
CA ARG A 60 7.42 28.57 38.59
C ARG A 60 8.04 27.46 37.75
N SER A 61 8.20 26.27 38.32
CA SER A 61 8.73 25.10 37.61
C SER A 61 7.82 24.69 36.46
N LYS A 62 6.50 24.60 36.69
CA LYS A 62 5.52 24.31 35.64
C LYS A 62 5.52 25.35 34.51
N ALA A 63 5.53 26.64 34.87
CA ALA A 63 5.60 27.73 33.88
C ALA A 63 6.89 27.67 33.05
N THR A 64 8.02 27.35 33.68
CA THR A 64 9.32 27.19 32.99
C THR A 64 9.31 26.02 32.02
N VAL A 65 8.73 24.89 32.44
CA VAL A 65 8.58 23.70 31.58
C VAL A 65 7.68 24.02 30.38
N GLU A 66 6.54 24.68 30.61
CA GLU A 66 5.63 25.10 29.55
C GLU A 66 6.31 26.03 28.55
N LEU A 67 7.02 27.05 29.03
CA LEU A 67 7.75 28.00 28.18
C LEU A 67 8.80 27.30 27.31
N LYS A 68 9.60 26.40 27.91
CA LYS A 68 10.60 25.61 27.18
C LYS A 68 9.95 24.69 26.15
N ALA A 69 8.85 24.03 26.50
CA ALA A 69 8.11 23.16 25.59
C ALA A 69 7.56 23.93 24.37
N LEU A 70 6.98 25.11 24.58
CA LEU A 70 6.49 25.96 23.50
C LEU A 70 7.61 26.48 22.59
N ARG A 71 8.76 26.87 23.15
CA ARG A 71 9.94 27.31 22.38
C ARG A 71 10.55 26.17 21.56
N LEU A 72 10.51 24.94 22.07
CA LEU A 72 11.04 23.75 21.39
C LEU A 72 10.02 23.08 20.45
N LEU A 73 8.79 23.58 20.36
CA LEU A 73 7.73 22.97 19.57
C LEU A 73 8.10 22.78 18.09
N ASN A 74 8.71 23.79 17.47
CA ASN A 74 9.10 23.71 16.06
C ASN A 74 10.25 22.71 15.84
N PHE A 75 11.21 22.66 16.76
CA PHE A 75 12.28 21.67 16.74
C PHE A 75 11.71 20.24 16.88
N GLN A 76 10.77 20.03 17.81
CA GLN A 76 10.10 18.75 17.97
C GLN A 76 9.33 18.34 16.71
N ARG A 77 8.64 19.29 16.05
CA ARG A 77 7.94 19.02 14.79
C ARG A 77 8.90 18.62 13.67
N GLN A 78 10.01 19.34 13.53
CA GLN A 78 11.04 19.02 12.54
C GLN A 78 11.63 17.63 12.80
N LEU A 79 12.06 17.35 14.03
CA LEU A 79 12.64 16.06 14.40
C LEU A 79 11.67 14.89 14.12
N ARG A 80 10.38 15.06 14.42
CA ARG A 80 9.36 14.05 14.10
C ARG A 80 9.19 13.86 12.60
N GLN A 81 9.23 14.95 11.81
CA GLN A 81 9.16 14.85 10.35
C GLN A 81 10.38 14.11 9.80
N ASP A 82 11.58 14.43 10.27
CA ASP A 82 12.82 13.79 9.84
C ASP A 82 12.81 12.28 10.14
N VAL A 83 12.44 11.89 11.36
CA VAL A 83 12.32 10.47 11.75
C VAL A 83 11.31 9.74 10.86
N VAL A 84 10.12 10.30 10.68
CA VAL A 84 9.08 9.68 9.82
C VAL A 84 9.54 9.61 8.37
N GLN A 85 10.23 10.62 7.87
CA GLN A 85 10.75 10.65 6.51
C GLN A 85 11.82 9.58 6.30
N CYS A 86 12.75 9.42 7.24
CA CYS A 86 13.75 8.35 7.22
C CYS A 86 13.06 6.98 7.25
N MET A 87 12.16 6.74 8.20
CA MET A 87 11.42 5.47 8.31
C MET A 87 10.64 5.14 7.04
N ARG A 88 9.99 6.13 6.41
CA ARG A 88 9.26 5.93 5.15
C ARG A 88 10.21 5.53 4.03
N ARG A 89 11.37 6.16 3.91
CA ARG A 89 12.39 5.77 2.92
C ARG A 89 12.88 4.35 3.17
N ASP A 90 13.17 4.01 4.42
CA ASP A 90 13.69 2.69 4.78
C ASP A 90 12.68 1.55 4.58
N THR A 91 11.38 1.84 4.76
CA THR A 91 10.29 0.85 4.60
C THR A 91 9.67 0.81 3.20
N THR A 92 9.94 1.81 2.36
CA THR A 92 9.44 1.82 0.98
C THR A 92 10.32 0.92 0.13
N LEU A 93 9.77 -0.22 -0.29
CA LEU A 93 10.46 -1.09 -1.24
C LEU A 93 10.45 -0.45 -2.63
N GLU A 94 11.61 -0.18 -3.21
CA GLU A 94 11.75 0.37 -4.58
C GLU A 94 11.00 -0.46 -5.63
N THR A 95 10.90 -1.78 -5.41
CA THR A 95 10.11 -2.70 -6.24
C THR A 95 8.62 -2.37 -6.24
N ALA A 96 8.07 -1.81 -5.16
CA ALA A 96 6.67 -1.39 -5.08
C ALA A 96 6.43 -0.09 -5.85
N LEU A 97 7.40 0.83 -5.86
CA LEU A 97 7.33 2.09 -6.63
C LEU A 97 7.45 1.86 -8.14
N ASN A 98 8.28 0.90 -8.56
CA ASN A 98 8.47 0.56 -9.97
C ASN A 98 8.21 -0.93 -10.24
N SER A 99 6.98 -1.37 -10.00
CA SER A 99 6.57 -2.75 -10.23
C SER A 99 6.82 -3.24 -11.67
N LYS A 100 6.78 -2.36 -12.68
CA LYS A 100 7.03 -2.72 -14.09
C LYS A 100 8.49 -3.04 -14.38
N ALA A 101 9.45 -2.34 -13.75
CA ALA A 101 10.87 -2.61 -13.94
C ALA A 101 11.30 -3.97 -13.38
N TYR A 102 10.67 -4.41 -12.29
CA TYR A 102 10.99 -5.67 -11.64
C TYR A 102 10.06 -6.84 -12.05
N LYS A 103 8.97 -6.58 -12.77
CA LYS A 103 8.08 -7.63 -13.29
C LYS A 103 8.69 -8.30 -14.52
N ARG A 104 9.00 -9.59 -14.42
CA ARG A 104 9.37 -10.41 -15.57
C ARG A 104 8.17 -10.54 -16.53
N SER A 105 8.29 -9.98 -17.73
CA SER A 105 7.28 -10.16 -18.76
C SER A 105 7.34 -11.59 -19.31
N LYS A 106 6.19 -12.29 -19.32
CA LYS A 106 6.09 -13.60 -19.97
C LYS A 106 5.74 -13.39 -21.44
N ARG A 107 6.63 -13.84 -22.33
CA ARG A 107 6.33 -13.97 -23.76
C ARG A 107 5.88 -15.41 -24.01
N GLN A 108 4.71 -15.59 -24.61
CA GLN A 108 4.23 -16.90 -25.06
C GLN A 108 4.68 -17.11 -26.50
N THR A 109 5.58 -18.05 -26.74
CA THR A 109 6.09 -18.37 -28.08
C THR A 109 5.62 -19.77 -28.51
N LEU A 110 5.31 -19.94 -29.79
CA LEU A 110 4.89 -21.25 -30.33
C LEU A 110 5.96 -22.33 -30.17
N ARG A 111 7.23 -21.94 -30.26
CA ARG A 111 8.37 -22.85 -30.06
C ARG A 111 8.39 -23.40 -28.63
N GLU A 112 8.22 -22.55 -27.62
CA GLU A 112 8.14 -22.98 -26.21
C GLU A 112 6.95 -23.91 -25.98
N ALA A 113 5.78 -23.60 -26.55
CA ALA A 113 4.60 -24.43 -26.43
C ALA A 113 4.81 -25.84 -27.02
N ARG A 114 5.35 -25.93 -28.24
CA ARG A 114 5.64 -27.22 -28.91
C ARG A 114 6.69 -28.04 -28.15
N MET A 115 7.73 -27.38 -27.64
CA MET A 115 8.77 -28.03 -26.83
C MET A 115 8.16 -28.61 -25.54
N THR A 116 7.31 -27.84 -24.87
CA THR A 116 6.63 -28.25 -23.62
C THR A 116 5.71 -29.44 -23.88
N GLU A 117 4.86 -29.38 -24.91
CA GLU A 117 3.94 -30.48 -25.27
C GLU A 117 4.69 -31.77 -25.60
N LYS A 118 5.78 -31.67 -26.37
CA LYS A 118 6.62 -32.83 -26.70
C LYS A 118 7.23 -33.46 -25.43
N LEU A 119 7.74 -32.63 -24.52
CA LEU A 119 8.35 -33.10 -23.27
C LEU A 119 7.31 -33.75 -22.35
N GLU A 120 6.14 -33.14 -22.19
CA GLU A 120 5.04 -33.69 -21.38
C GLU A 120 4.54 -35.03 -21.94
N LYS A 121 4.41 -35.14 -23.27
CA LYS A 121 4.02 -36.40 -23.92
C LYS A 121 5.08 -37.49 -23.70
N GLN A 122 6.36 -37.16 -23.77
CA GLN A 122 7.45 -38.10 -23.49
C GLN A 122 7.43 -38.57 -22.03
N GLN A 123 7.30 -37.64 -21.07
CA GLN A 123 7.21 -37.97 -19.64
C GLN A 123 6.02 -38.90 -19.37
N LYS A 124 4.85 -38.63 -19.97
CA LYS A 124 3.66 -39.47 -19.83
C LYS A 124 3.89 -40.89 -20.37
N MET A 125 4.46 -41.02 -21.57
CA MET A 125 4.76 -42.34 -22.16
C MET A 125 5.79 -43.12 -21.33
N GLU A 126 6.83 -42.45 -20.83
CA GLU A 126 7.84 -43.10 -20.00
C GLU A 126 7.26 -43.58 -18.66
N GLN A 127 6.42 -42.76 -18.02
CA GLN A 127 5.75 -43.11 -16.77
C GLN A 127 4.79 -44.28 -16.97
N GLU A 128 4.04 -44.30 -18.07
CA GLU A 128 3.16 -45.42 -18.41
C GLU A 128 3.95 -46.70 -18.68
N ARG A 129 5.05 -46.63 -19.43
CA ARG A 129 5.94 -47.77 -19.69
C ARG A 129 6.47 -48.35 -18.37
N LYS A 130 6.93 -47.49 -17.46
CA LYS A 130 7.38 -47.91 -16.11
C LYS A 130 6.24 -48.56 -15.32
N ARG A 131 5.01 -48.04 -15.38
CA ARG A 131 3.85 -48.64 -14.70
C ARG A 131 3.52 -50.02 -15.25
N ARG A 132 3.50 -50.17 -16.58
CA ARG A 132 3.24 -51.46 -17.25
C ARG A 132 4.32 -52.50 -16.94
N GLN A 133 5.60 -52.11 -16.92
CA GLN A 133 6.69 -53.00 -16.51
C GLN A 133 6.56 -53.46 -15.07
N LYS A 134 6.23 -52.56 -14.13
CA LYS A 134 5.97 -52.94 -12.73
C LYS A 134 4.81 -53.92 -12.62
N HIS A 135 3.71 -53.69 -13.33
CA HIS A 135 2.55 -54.58 -13.31
C HIS A 135 2.88 -55.94 -13.92
N GLN A 136 3.59 -55.98 -15.06
CA GLN A 136 4.00 -57.23 -15.70
C GLN A 136 4.98 -58.04 -14.85
N VAL A 137 5.94 -57.38 -14.17
CA VAL A 137 6.84 -58.04 -13.22
C VAL A 137 6.07 -58.56 -11.99
N SER A 138 5.07 -57.82 -11.50
CA SER A 138 4.21 -58.26 -10.39
C SER A 138 3.31 -59.44 -10.76
N GLU A 139 2.86 -59.54 -12.01
CA GLU A 139 2.06 -60.66 -12.53
C GLU A 139 2.93 -61.90 -12.74
N LEU A 140 4.16 -61.73 -13.23
CA LEU A 140 5.14 -62.82 -13.40
C LEU A 140 5.76 -63.32 -12.09
N SER A 141 5.63 -62.57 -10.99
CA SER A 141 6.00 -63.03 -9.64
C SER A 141 4.85 -63.70 -8.87
N GLY A 142 3.79 -64.13 -9.56
CA GLY A 142 2.72 -64.95 -8.96
C GLY A 142 3.26 -66.22 -8.30
N PRO A 143 2.61 -66.72 -7.23
CA PRO A 143 3.14 -67.78 -6.39
C PRO A 143 3.49 -69.01 -7.24
N LEU A 144 4.74 -69.47 -7.13
CA LEU A 144 5.25 -70.64 -7.84
C LEU A 144 4.27 -71.81 -7.65
N PRO A 145 3.99 -72.59 -8.72
CA PRO A 145 3.16 -73.77 -8.59
C PRO A 145 3.78 -74.68 -7.53
N VAL A 146 3.06 -74.90 -6.43
CA VAL A 146 3.47 -75.81 -5.37
C VAL A 146 3.63 -77.20 -6.00
N PRO A 147 4.81 -77.83 -5.89
CA PRO A 147 5.02 -79.15 -6.47
C PRO A 147 4.06 -80.12 -5.81
N SER A 148 3.27 -80.81 -6.65
CA SER A 148 2.32 -81.84 -6.22
C SER A 148 3.10 -82.94 -5.50
N SER A 149 2.98 -83.00 -4.19
CA SER A 149 3.58 -84.05 -3.36
C SER A 149 2.77 -85.33 -3.47
N ALA A 150 3.46 -86.38 -3.94
CA ALA A 150 3.21 -87.83 -3.81
C ALA A 150 1.94 -88.41 -4.43
#